data_AF-A0A078MV14-F1
#
_entry.id   AF-A0A078MV14-F1
#
_cell.length_a   1.000
_cell.length_b   1.000
_cell.length_c   1.000
_cell.angle_alpha   90.00
_cell.angle_beta   90.00
_cell.angle_gamma   90.00
#
_symmetry.space_group_name_H-M   'P 1'
#
loop_
_entity.id
_entity.type
_entity.pdbx_description
1 polymer ?
#
loop_
_entity_poly.entity_id
_entity_poly.type
_entity_poly.pdbx_seq_one_letter_code
_entity_poly.pdbx_strand_id
1 'polypeptide(L)' 'MVAEKRFLTLADVGEILNISSSQTYALVRSGELPAIQIGGRGQWRVESSKLEEFIEQAYRRSGTPVREAAGHDA' A
#
# COMPACT_ATOMS: atom_id res chain seq x y z
N MET A 1 -20.50 -8.84 5.96
CA MET A 1 -19.67 -7.83 5.27
C MET A 1 -18.44 -7.60 6.14
N VAL A 2 -17.24 -7.83 5.62
CA VAL A 2 -15.99 -7.52 6.36
C VAL A 2 -15.62 -6.09 6.00
N ALA A 3 -15.64 -5.19 6.97
CA ALA A 3 -15.13 -3.84 6.76
C ALA A 3 -13.62 -3.92 6.56
N GLU A 4 -13.12 -3.37 5.46
CA GLU A 4 -11.70 -3.30 5.17
C GLU A 4 -10.99 -2.46 6.24
N LYS A 5 -9.85 -2.94 6.75
CA LYS A 5 -9.11 -2.24 7.80
C LYS A 5 -8.52 -0.96 7.21
N ARG A 6 -8.92 0.20 7.75
CA ARG A 6 -8.37 1.51 7.34
C ARG A 6 -6.85 1.60 7.51
N PHE A 7 -6.29 0.97 8.54
CA PHE A 7 -4.86 1.00 8.83
C PHE A 7 -4.27 -0.42 8.83
N LEU A 8 -3.28 -0.61 7.98
CA LEU A 8 -2.54 -1.85 7.76
C LEU A 8 -1.24 -1.84 8.56
N THR A 9 -0.86 -3.00 9.08
CA THR A 9 0.50 -3.21 9.60
C THR A 9 1.48 -3.41 8.44
N LEU A 10 2.79 -3.29 8.70
CA LEU A 10 3.80 -3.61 7.68
C LEU A 10 3.75 -5.10 7.25
N ALA A 11 3.25 -5.98 8.12
CA ALA A 11 3.03 -7.38 7.76
C ALA A 11 1.89 -7.51 6.74
N ASP A 12 0.73 -6.90 7.02
CA ASP A 12 -0.41 -6.90 6.10
C ASP A 12 -0.01 -6.34 4.72
N VAL A 13 0.75 -5.23 4.70
CA VAL A 13 1.24 -4.62 3.45
C VAL A 13 2.20 -5.55 2.70
N GLY A 14 3.10 -6.24 3.42
CA GLY A 14 4.02 -7.21 2.82
C GLY A 14 3.28 -8.40 2.18
N GLU A 15 2.21 -8.87 2.83
CA GLU A 15 1.33 -9.91 2.27
C GLU A 15 0.62 -9.43 0.99
N ILE A 16 0.04 -8.21 1.01
CA ILE A 16 -0.68 -7.65 -0.15
C ILE A 16 0.25 -7.44 -1.35
N LEU A 17 1.43 -6.84 -1.13
CA LEU A 17 2.39 -6.58 -2.20
C LEU A 17 3.24 -7.81 -2.55
N ASN A 18 3.10 -8.91 -1.80
CA ASN A 18 3.90 -10.11 -1.91
C ASN A 18 5.42 -9.83 -1.85
N ILE A 19 5.85 -9.08 -0.83
CA ILE A 19 7.25 -8.70 -0.59
C ILE A 19 7.66 -9.01 0.86
N SER A 20 8.97 -9.09 1.10
CA SER A 20 9.51 -9.33 2.44
C SER A 20 9.28 -8.16 3.39
N SER A 21 9.26 -8.43 4.70
CA SER A 21 9.13 -7.41 5.75
C SER A 21 10.24 -6.33 5.69
N SER A 22 11.44 -6.71 5.27
CA SER A 22 12.55 -5.79 5.04
C SER A 22 12.29 -4.85 3.85
N GLN A 23 11.72 -5.36 2.76
CA GLN A 23 11.31 -4.53 1.62
C GLN A 23 10.17 -3.59 2.00
N THR A 24 9.14 -4.07 2.71
CA THR A 24 8.05 -3.22 3.20
C THR A 24 8.56 -2.11 4.12
N TYR A 25 9.46 -2.44 5.04
CA TYR A 25 10.10 -1.44 5.91
C TYR A 25 10.94 -0.43 5.11
N ALA A 26 11.66 -0.87 4.09
CA ALA A 26 12.46 0.02 3.24
C ALA A 26 11.60 1.07 2.52
N LEU A 27 10.44 0.66 1.96
CA LEU A 27 9.49 1.58 1.31
C LEU A 27 8.98 2.66 2.28
N VAL A 28 8.65 2.27 3.51
CA VAL A 28 8.22 3.22 4.55
C VAL A 28 9.38 4.12 4.99
N ARG A 29 10.57 3.55 5.15
CA ARG A 29 11.75 4.29 5.63
C ARG A 29 12.27 5.29 4.59
N SER A 30 12.17 4.96 3.30
CA SER A 30 12.50 5.87 2.19
C SER A 30 11.44 6.95 1.98
N GLY A 31 10.23 6.73 2.48
CA GLY A 31 9.09 7.64 2.29
C GLY A 31 8.33 7.39 0.99
N GLU A 32 8.69 6.37 0.22
CA GLU A 32 7.95 5.96 -0.98
C GLU A 32 6.56 5.43 -0.66
N LEU A 33 6.41 4.78 0.49
CA LEU A 33 5.11 4.39 1.03
C LEU A 33 4.79 5.21 2.29
N PRO A 34 3.84 6.16 2.22
CA PRO A 34 3.43 6.95 3.37
C PRO A 34 2.90 6.08 4.51
N ALA A 35 3.46 6.27 5.70
CA ALA A 35 3.03 5.58 6.91
C ALA A 35 3.12 6.51 8.13
N ILE A 36 2.30 6.25 9.13
CA ILE A 36 2.35 6.91 10.43
C ILE A 36 2.93 5.97 11.48
N GLN A 37 3.72 6.51 12.40
CA GLN A 37 4.16 5.77 13.57
C GLN A 37 3.17 6.03 14.71
N ILE A 38 2.57 4.97 15.25
CA ILE A 38 1.62 5.07 16.36
C ILE A 38 2.25 4.44 17.60
N GLY A 39 2.36 5.22 18.67
CA GLY A 39 2.88 4.72 19.95
C GLY A 39 4.40 4.56 19.95
N GLY A 40 4.88 3.37 20.34
CA GLY A 40 6.30 3.09 20.56
C GLY A 40 7.13 2.97 19.26
N ARG A 41 8.46 2.85 19.43
CA ARG A 41 9.39 2.66 18.30
C ARG A 41 9.01 1.43 17.47
N GLY A 42 8.89 1.62 16.16
CA GLY A 42 8.71 0.52 15.19
C GLY A 42 7.25 0.15 14.90
N GLN A 43 6.26 0.77 15.55
CA GLN A 43 4.86 0.54 15.25
C GLN A 43 4.37 1.45 14.12
N TRP A 44 4.56 0.98 12.89
CA TRP A 44 4.12 1.69 11.68
C TRP A 44 2.74 1.23 11.22
N ARG A 45 1.96 2.16 10.69
CA ARG A 45 0.66 1.92 10.06
C ARG A 45 0.60 2.62 8.73
N VAL A 46 0.15 1.88 7.72
CA VAL A 46 -0.12 2.40 6.38
C VAL A 46 -1.63 2.53 6.25
N GLU A 47 -2.12 3.70 5.85
CA GLU A 47 -3.55 3.84 5.51
C GLU A 47 -3.82 3.09 4.20
N SER A 48 -4.91 2.32 4.12
CA SER A 48 -5.20 1.50 2.93
C SER A 48 -5.23 2.33 1.64
N SER A 49 -5.84 3.52 1.67
CA SER A 49 -5.83 4.46 0.53
C SER A 49 -4.43 4.89 0.09
N LYS A 50 -3.47 4.99 1.01
CA LYS A 50 -2.08 5.34 0.69
C LYS A 50 -1.32 4.16 0.06
N LEU A 51 -1.67 2.93 0.41
CA LEU A 51 -1.17 1.75 -0.28
C LEU A 51 -1.68 1.71 -1.73
N GLU A 52 -2.98 1.95 -1.94
CA GLU A 52 -3.56 2.00 -3.29
C GLU A 52 -2.94 3.11 -4.14
N GLU A 53 -2.82 4.34 -3.59
CA GLU A 53 -2.13 5.45 -4.28
C GLU A 53 -0.69 5.08 -4.67
N PHE A 54 0.04 4.34 -3.82
CA PHE A 54 1.38 3.86 -4.13
C PHE A 54 1.37 2.87 -5.29
N ILE A 55 0.44 1.91 -5.31
CA ILE A 55 0.29 0.91 -6.37
C ILE A 55 -0.01 1.59 -7.71
N GLU A 56 -0.97 2.51 -7.74
CA GLU A 56 -1.31 3.29 -8.93
C GLU A 56 -0.10 4.08 -9.47
N GLN A 57 0.65 4.72 -8.58
CA GLN A 57 1.88 5.44 -8.96
C GLN A 57 2.95 4.48 -9.49
N ALA A 58 3.09 3.29 -8.90
CA ALA A 58 4.03 2.28 -9.37
C ALA A 58 3.70 1.79 -10.78
N TYR A 59 2.41 1.58 -11.10
CA TYR A 59 1.96 1.27 -12.46
C TYR A 59 2.20 2.42 -13.45
N ARG A 60 1.95 3.66 -13.04
CA ARG A 60 2.28 4.84 -13.87
C ARG A 60 3.77 4.95 -14.18
N ARG A 61 4.64 4.69 -13.20
CA ARG A 61 6.10 4.70 -13.38
C ARG A 61 6.60 3.58 -14.28
N SER A 62 5.98 2.39 -14.21
CA SER A 62 6.39 1.24 -15.04
C SER A 62 5.91 1.33 -16.49
N GLY A 63 5.16 2.38 -16.86
CA GLY A 63 4.70 2.60 -18.24
C GLY A 63 3.60 1.62 -18.68
N THR A 64 3.02 0.85 -17.75
CA THR A 64 1.83 0.04 -18.02
C THR A 64 0.61 0.90 -17.68
N PRO A 65 -0.05 1.55 -18.66
CA PRO A 65 -1.27 2.27 -18.38
C PRO A 65 -2.28 1.27 -17.84
N VAL A 66 -2.73 1.47 -16.60
CA VAL A 66 -3.94 0.84 -16.09
C VAL A 66 -5.05 1.39 -16.97
N ARG A 67 -5.39 0.66 -18.05
CA ARG A 67 -6.55 0.98 -18.85
C ARG A 67 -7.72 0.73 -17.92
N GLU A 68 -8.30 1.81 -17.43
CA GLU A 68 -9.56 1.81 -16.70
C GLU A 68 -10.51 0.89 -17.49
N ALA A 69 -10.90 -0.23 -16.87
CA ALA A 69 -11.83 -1.17 -17.47
C ALA A 69 -13.16 -0.42 -17.57
N ALA A 70 -13.37 0.22 -18.73
CA ALA A 70 -14.62 0.84 -19.08
C ALA A 70 -15.74 -0.19 -18.92
N GLY A 71 -16.67 0.12 -18.01
CA GLY A 71 -18.04 -0.36 -17.97
C GLY A 71 -18.28 -1.83 -18.28
N HIS A 72 -18.45 -2.63 -17.23
CA HIS A 72 -19.41 -3.72 -17.29
C HIS A 72 -20.20 -3.73 -15.98
N ASP A 73 -21.22 -2.87 -15.91
CA ASP A 73 -22.56 -3.33 -15.54
C ASP A 73 -23.58 -2.20 -15.79
N ALA A 74 -24.47 -2.53 -16.74
CA ALA A 74 -25.83 -2.04 -17.01
C ALA A 74 -26.11 -0.53 -17.08
#